data_AF-A0A838AHE6-F1
#
_entry.id   AF-A0A838AHE6-F1
#
_cell.length_a   1.000
_cell.length_b   1.000
_cell.length_c   1.000
_cell.angle_alpha   90.00
_cell.angle_beta   90.00
_cell.angle_gamma   90.00
#
_symmetry.space_group_name_H-M   'P 1'
#
loop_
_entity.id
_entity.type
_entity.pdbx_description
1 polymer ?
#
loop_
_entity_poly.entity_id
_entity_poly.type
_entity_poly.pdbx_seq_one_letter_code
_entity_poly.pdbx_strand_id
1 'polypeptide(L)'
;MLKFQNKIALVTGSGTGIGQAIAKKFIENGASVIILGRRKEPLDETSIILKEIISKINSGASVRIFSGVDVSDEIGINDMFDTLKKENITVDYVINNAGVSGPVTCFANAPLDEFKSTVDIHLTGTFWGSVQALKVMKENGKIITISTFFTEERPLEQRPYRFRSPYTASQGAKNRLVEAMSWELTNKKIISIGTNPGPVHSDRIYKTVYPKAAAEFLRVSGFEDLTPIQVDAAAKEVLPLLGEEQDIIKNGISKAATKLSAENGKDVTKLTITLGNLLNKIQNIAEKVQTNTSHMIADQQFLSQVQVAESVLNLCDDQIAKTLNGKIIPGDRVFYPVKPHIGTTTPGVHQPNFTGRSIVFTVDATEKSDADRVEYLAAHVTKNGGKVACFISKSTPKELQEQISSKFHSHIVNLKDPNEVQRWLNTANTNLGNILAVVHSTGKLPNISKLTELTRAKWQELIEKFITTPAIVGQRTLEQFVPGGDKDPRLYKNAKGAMMIIGPDLPIGVKVTGMQRAQVEVFRGALRPFTTTVNQELSDVLDSKIRIFTIFSGSVTGVEPNNERIAQALNFLVSDNAAQSSEVTFCVDESR
;
A
#
# COMPACT_ATOMS: atom_id res chain seq x y z
N MET A 1 -19.29 37.83 -3.43
CA MET A 1 -18.16 37.17 -4.13
C MET A 1 -18.15 35.72 -3.68
N LEU A 2 -18.06 34.76 -4.61
CA LEU A 2 -18.03 33.34 -4.23
C LEU A 2 -16.71 33.04 -3.48
N LYS A 3 -16.75 32.13 -2.52
CA LYS A 3 -15.66 31.91 -1.54
C LYS A 3 -14.31 31.61 -2.20
N PHE A 4 -14.31 30.86 -3.29
CA PHE A 4 -13.11 30.46 -4.02
C PHE A 4 -12.99 31.15 -5.39
N GLN A 5 -13.63 32.31 -5.55
CA GLN A 5 -13.53 33.10 -6.77
C GLN A 5 -12.08 33.48 -7.09
N ASN A 6 -11.70 33.43 -8.37
CA ASN A 6 -10.35 33.69 -8.87
C ASN A 6 -9.27 32.72 -8.35
N LYS A 7 -9.67 31.54 -7.86
CA LYS A 7 -8.76 30.46 -7.49
C LYS A 7 -8.74 29.38 -8.56
N ILE A 8 -7.63 28.65 -8.66
CA ILE A 8 -7.49 27.51 -9.58
C ILE A 8 -7.21 26.23 -8.80
N ALA A 9 -8.09 25.23 -8.93
CA ALA A 9 -7.92 23.90 -8.36
C ALA A 9 -7.56 22.86 -9.43
N LEU A 10 -6.45 22.15 -9.27
CA LEU A 10 -6.08 21.00 -10.09
C LEU A 10 -6.50 19.71 -9.38
N VAL A 11 -7.29 18.88 -10.05
CA VAL A 11 -7.83 17.64 -9.47
C VAL A 11 -7.42 16.44 -10.31
N THR A 12 -6.62 15.55 -9.72
CA THR A 12 -6.17 14.33 -10.38
C THR A 12 -7.27 13.26 -10.37
N GLY A 13 -7.43 12.50 -11.47
CA GLY A 13 -8.43 11.42 -11.54
C GLY A 13 -9.87 11.94 -11.44
N SER A 14 -10.16 13.05 -12.11
CA SER A 14 -11.39 13.83 -11.93
C SER A 14 -12.47 13.57 -12.96
N GLY A 15 -12.31 12.57 -13.82
CA GLY A 15 -13.32 12.22 -14.83
C GLY A 15 -14.55 11.49 -14.26
N THR A 16 -14.46 10.92 -13.06
CA THR A 16 -15.57 10.22 -12.40
C THR A 16 -15.44 10.30 -10.87
N GLY A 17 -16.49 9.90 -10.16
CA GLY A 17 -16.43 9.61 -8.73
C GLY A 17 -16.07 10.82 -7.85
N ILE A 18 -15.28 10.57 -6.80
CA ILE A 18 -14.84 11.59 -5.84
C ILE A 18 -14.14 12.77 -6.53
N GLY A 19 -13.28 12.52 -7.53
CA GLY A 19 -12.57 13.57 -8.23
C GLY A 19 -13.50 14.50 -9.03
N GLN A 20 -14.51 13.93 -9.69
CA GLN A 20 -15.56 14.72 -10.38
C GLN A 20 -16.36 15.54 -9.36
N ALA A 21 -16.75 14.94 -8.24
CA ALA A 21 -17.49 15.62 -7.18
C ALA A 21 -16.70 16.79 -6.56
N ILE A 22 -15.38 16.62 -6.38
CA ILE A 22 -14.48 17.68 -5.93
C ILE A 22 -14.42 18.82 -6.94
N ALA A 23 -14.18 18.52 -8.23
CA ALA A 23 -14.14 19.53 -9.29
C ALA A 23 -15.46 20.31 -9.37
N LYS A 24 -16.59 19.61 -9.27
CA LYS A 24 -17.93 20.20 -9.19
C LYS A 24 -18.05 21.16 -8.01
N LYS A 25 -17.65 20.73 -6.81
CA LYS A 25 -17.79 21.53 -5.60
C LYS A 25 -16.93 22.81 -5.63
N PHE A 26 -15.74 22.76 -6.25
CA PHE A 26 -14.91 23.94 -6.48
C PHE A 26 -15.58 24.94 -7.44
N ILE A 27 -16.13 24.46 -8.55
CA ILE A 27 -16.84 25.29 -9.54
C ILE A 27 -18.08 25.94 -8.92
N GLU A 28 -18.88 25.18 -8.15
CA GLU A 28 -20.03 25.71 -7.40
C GLU A 28 -19.65 26.86 -6.46
N ASN A 29 -18.38 26.92 -6.03
CA ASN A 29 -17.85 27.97 -5.16
C ASN A 29 -16.94 28.98 -5.89
N GLY A 30 -17.02 29.03 -7.22
CA GLY A 30 -16.43 30.07 -8.07
C GLY A 30 -14.96 29.87 -8.45
N ALA A 31 -14.34 28.74 -8.09
CA ALA A 31 -12.99 28.43 -8.54
C ALA A 31 -12.99 27.92 -9.98
N SER A 32 -11.96 28.25 -10.75
CA SER A 32 -11.65 27.52 -11.98
C SER A 32 -11.02 26.18 -11.66
N VAL A 33 -11.20 25.19 -12.52
CA VAL A 33 -10.67 23.84 -12.30
C VAL A 33 -9.87 23.31 -13.49
N ILE A 34 -8.79 22.62 -13.18
CA ILE A 34 -8.01 21.81 -14.11
C ILE A 34 -8.32 20.35 -13.79
N ILE A 35 -8.98 19.68 -14.73
CA ILE A 35 -9.33 18.26 -14.63
C ILE A 35 -8.38 17.41 -15.46
N LEU A 36 -7.94 16.29 -14.91
CA LEU A 36 -7.03 15.37 -15.61
C LEU A 36 -7.27 13.89 -15.31
N GLY A 37 -6.84 13.06 -16.25
CA GLY A 37 -6.87 11.61 -16.15
C GLY A 37 -6.68 10.91 -17.49
N ARG A 38 -6.60 9.58 -17.44
CA ARG A 38 -6.25 8.74 -18.60
C ARG A 38 -7.33 8.70 -19.69
N ARG A 39 -8.60 8.68 -19.30
CA ARG A 39 -9.73 8.48 -20.21
C ARG A 39 -10.31 9.83 -20.62
N LYS A 40 -10.33 10.11 -21.93
CA LYS A 40 -10.85 11.35 -22.50
C LYS A 40 -12.36 11.51 -22.29
N GLU A 41 -13.14 10.49 -22.66
CA GLU A 41 -14.61 10.56 -22.65
C GLU A 41 -15.20 10.97 -21.29
N PRO A 42 -14.87 10.33 -20.14
CA PRO A 42 -15.38 10.77 -18.83
C PRO A 42 -14.94 12.19 -18.43
N LEU A 43 -13.79 12.66 -18.92
CA LEU A 43 -13.34 14.05 -18.67
C LEU A 43 -14.14 15.06 -19.49
N ASP A 44 -14.50 14.72 -20.73
CA ASP A 44 -15.33 15.56 -21.58
C ASP A 44 -16.75 15.69 -20.97
N GLU A 45 -17.35 14.57 -20.55
CA GLU A 45 -18.63 14.55 -19.82
C GLU A 45 -18.57 15.41 -18.55
N THR A 46 -17.52 15.23 -17.76
CA THR A 46 -17.29 16.06 -16.57
C THR A 46 -17.19 17.53 -16.95
N SER A 47 -16.47 17.88 -18.02
CA SER A 47 -16.33 19.27 -18.44
C SER A 47 -17.67 19.89 -18.85
N ILE A 48 -18.57 19.14 -19.47
CA ILE A 48 -19.91 19.62 -19.85
C ILE A 48 -20.68 19.98 -18.57
N ILE A 49 -20.75 19.04 -17.61
CA ILE A 49 -21.41 19.26 -16.31
C ILE A 49 -20.86 20.50 -15.61
N LEU A 50 -19.54 20.67 -15.58
CA LEU A 50 -18.92 21.82 -14.91
C LEU A 50 -19.25 23.15 -15.62
N LYS A 51 -19.28 23.18 -16.96
CA LYS A 51 -19.65 24.38 -17.74
C LYS A 51 -21.12 24.78 -17.54
N GLU A 52 -22.02 23.81 -17.42
CA GLU A 52 -23.42 24.07 -17.10
C GLU A 52 -23.56 24.73 -15.72
N ILE A 53 -22.79 24.27 -14.73
CA ILE A 53 -22.79 24.86 -13.39
C ILE A 53 -22.24 26.28 -13.43
N ILE A 54 -21.13 26.54 -14.15
CA ILE A 54 -20.57 27.89 -14.33
C ILE A 54 -21.63 28.85 -14.84
N SER A 55 -22.37 28.46 -15.88
CA SER A 55 -23.47 29.24 -16.46
C SER A 55 -24.58 29.49 -15.44
N LYS A 56 -25.03 28.44 -14.75
CA LYS A 56 -26.11 28.52 -13.75
C LYS A 56 -25.80 29.48 -12.59
N ILE A 57 -24.56 29.49 -12.11
CA ILE A 57 -24.15 30.36 -10.99
C ILE A 57 -23.62 31.73 -11.46
N ASN A 58 -23.63 31.99 -12.78
CA ASN A 58 -23.12 33.21 -13.42
C ASN A 58 -21.72 33.60 -12.92
N SER A 59 -20.79 32.63 -12.88
CA SER A 59 -19.40 32.86 -12.45
C SER A 59 -18.44 33.02 -13.63
N GLY A 60 -17.34 33.74 -13.42
CA GLY A 60 -16.22 33.82 -14.37
C GLY A 60 -15.24 32.64 -14.30
N ALA A 61 -15.63 31.52 -13.68
CA ALA A 61 -14.79 30.34 -13.57
C ALA A 61 -14.63 29.63 -14.93
N SER A 62 -13.57 28.84 -15.07
CA SER A 62 -13.24 28.11 -16.29
C SER A 62 -12.88 26.65 -15.99
N VAL A 63 -12.96 25.80 -17.03
CA VAL A 63 -12.60 24.38 -16.97
C VAL A 63 -11.51 24.12 -18.01
N ARG A 64 -10.39 23.55 -17.57
CA ARG A 64 -9.31 23.06 -18.45
C ARG A 64 -9.16 21.56 -18.31
N ILE A 65 -8.91 20.88 -19.43
CA ILE A 65 -8.81 19.41 -19.50
C ILE A 65 -7.39 19.00 -19.91
N PHE A 66 -6.82 18.01 -19.21
CA PHE A 66 -5.68 17.23 -19.65
C PHE A 66 -6.04 15.74 -19.69
N SER A 67 -6.47 15.26 -20.85
CA SER A 67 -6.76 13.84 -21.09
C SER A 67 -5.49 13.06 -21.45
N GLY A 68 -5.47 11.76 -21.15
CA GLY A 68 -4.33 10.89 -21.46
C GLY A 68 -3.21 10.93 -20.41
N VAL A 69 -3.35 11.77 -19.38
CA VAL A 69 -2.36 11.87 -18.30
C VAL A 69 -2.55 10.72 -17.30
N ASP A 70 -1.55 9.84 -17.23
CA ASP A 70 -1.38 8.88 -16.15
C ASP A 70 -0.50 9.49 -15.06
N VAL A 71 -0.95 9.48 -13.81
CA VAL A 71 -0.19 10.06 -12.69
C VAL A 71 1.10 9.29 -12.39
N SER A 72 1.19 8.03 -12.80
CA SER A 72 2.41 7.22 -12.64
C SER A 72 3.46 7.49 -13.73
N ASP A 73 3.05 8.08 -14.85
CA ASP A 73 3.92 8.40 -15.98
C ASP A 73 4.66 9.73 -15.75
N GLU A 74 5.98 9.66 -15.79
CA GLU A 74 6.84 10.82 -15.57
C GLU A 74 6.68 11.86 -16.67
N ILE A 75 6.70 11.43 -17.93
CA ILE A 75 6.71 12.32 -19.09
C ILE A 75 5.40 13.08 -19.18
N GLY A 76 4.26 12.37 -19.13
CA GLY A 76 2.94 12.99 -19.19
C GLY A 76 2.69 14.01 -18.06
N ILE A 77 3.18 13.74 -16.85
CA ILE A 77 3.06 14.69 -15.73
C ILE A 77 3.98 15.91 -15.92
N ASN A 78 5.22 15.70 -16.37
CA ASN A 78 6.16 16.80 -16.63
C ASN A 78 5.62 17.73 -17.73
N ASP A 79 5.21 17.17 -18.87
CA ASP A 79 4.70 17.92 -20.02
C ASP A 79 3.46 18.74 -19.67
N MET A 80 2.55 18.17 -18.86
CA MET A 80 1.37 18.88 -18.37
C MET A 80 1.75 20.11 -17.55
N PHE A 81 2.65 19.97 -16.57
CA PHE A 81 3.05 21.08 -15.69
C PHE A 81 3.93 22.10 -16.42
N ASP A 82 4.76 21.67 -17.37
CA ASP A 82 5.56 22.58 -18.19
C ASP A 82 4.68 23.39 -19.15
N THR A 83 3.59 22.80 -19.65
CA THR A 83 2.53 23.53 -20.40
C THR A 83 1.89 24.61 -19.52
N LEU A 84 1.46 24.25 -18.30
CA LEU A 84 0.87 25.23 -17.36
C LEU A 84 1.83 26.37 -17.04
N LYS A 85 3.12 26.05 -16.83
CA LYS A 85 4.16 27.03 -16.56
C LYS A 85 4.39 27.97 -17.75
N LYS A 86 4.49 27.42 -18.97
CA LYS A 86 4.67 28.20 -20.20
C LYS A 86 3.54 29.19 -20.44
N GLU A 87 2.33 28.81 -20.05
CA GLU A 87 1.13 29.64 -20.16
C GLU A 87 0.90 30.58 -18.96
N ASN A 88 1.85 30.64 -18.02
CA ASN A 88 1.78 31.45 -16.80
C ASN A 88 0.53 31.15 -15.93
N ILE A 89 0.06 29.91 -15.96
CA ILE A 89 -1.08 29.48 -15.13
C ILE A 89 -0.55 29.16 -13.73
N THR A 90 -1.14 29.79 -12.72
CA THR A 90 -0.82 29.56 -11.31
C THR A 90 -1.92 28.74 -10.64
N VAL A 91 -1.56 27.65 -9.96
CA VAL A 91 -2.48 26.77 -9.24
C VAL A 91 -2.51 27.13 -7.76
N ASP A 92 -3.71 27.28 -7.20
CA ASP A 92 -3.91 27.51 -5.76
C ASP A 92 -3.98 26.19 -4.99
N TYR A 93 -4.67 25.19 -5.56
CA TYR A 93 -4.97 23.93 -4.89
C TYR A 93 -4.62 22.73 -5.76
N VAL A 94 -3.88 21.78 -5.22
CA VAL A 94 -3.59 20.49 -5.86
C VAL A 94 -4.26 19.39 -5.07
N ILE A 95 -5.17 18.67 -5.72
CA ILE A 95 -5.90 17.57 -5.10
C ILE A 95 -5.40 16.24 -5.66
N ASN A 96 -4.59 15.54 -4.87
CA ASN A 96 -4.11 14.20 -5.16
C ASN A 96 -5.20 13.19 -4.83
N ASN A 97 -6.08 12.93 -5.80
CA ASN A 97 -7.24 12.05 -5.71
C ASN A 97 -7.10 10.77 -6.57
N ALA A 98 -6.30 10.81 -7.64
CA ALA A 98 -6.16 9.68 -8.55
C ALA A 98 -5.76 8.39 -7.81
N GLY A 99 -6.37 7.26 -8.21
CA GLY A 99 -6.10 5.98 -7.60
C GLY A 99 -6.86 4.83 -8.23
N VAL A 100 -6.30 3.63 -8.12
CA VAL A 100 -6.89 2.37 -8.61
C VAL A 100 -7.17 1.40 -7.47
N SER A 101 -7.93 0.32 -7.73
CA SER A 101 -8.15 -0.72 -6.72
C SER A 101 -6.85 -1.46 -6.37
N GLY A 102 -5.98 -1.65 -7.37
CA GLY A 102 -4.92 -2.63 -7.30
C GLY A 102 -5.49 -4.07 -7.33
N PRO A 103 -4.62 -5.08 -7.19
CA PRO A 103 -5.05 -6.46 -7.06
C PRO A 103 -5.90 -6.59 -5.80
N VAL A 104 -6.94 -7.43 -5.88
CA VAL A 104 -7.83 -7.77 -4.76
C VAL A 104 -7.73 -9.27 -4.53
N THR A 105 -6.62 -9.69 -3.91
CA THR A 105 -6.30 -11.10 -3.63
C THR A 105 -5.33 -11.17 -2.43
N CYS A 106 -5.18 -12.34 -1.81
CA CYS A 106 -4.16 -12.56 -0.78
C CYS A 106 -2.77 -12.15 -1.29
N PHE A 107 -1.93 -11.57 -0.43
CA PHE A 107 -0.58 -11.12 -0.77
C PHE A 107 0.28 -12.21 -1.44
N ALA A 108 0.14 -13.46 -0.99
CA ALA A 108 0.82 -14.61 -1.58
C ALA A 108 0.50 -14.81 -3.08
N ASN A 109 -0.69 -14.40 -3.53
CA ASN A 109 -1.18 -14.56 -4.91
C ASN A 109 -1.18 -13.23 -5.70
N ALA A 110 -0.85 -12.11 -5.05
CA ALA A 110 -0.88 -10.80 -5.71
C ALA A 110 0.25 -10.67 -6.75
N PRO A 111 -0.05 -10.38 -8.03
CA PRO A 111 1.00 -10.16 -9.02
C PRO A 111 1.91 -8.99 -8.61
N LEU A 112 3.23 -9.19 -8.64
CA LEU A 112 4.20 -8.20 -8.17
C LEU A 112 4.27 -6.96 -9.08
N ASP A 113 3.98 -7.12 -10.37
CA ASP A 113 3.84 -6.02 -11.33
C ASP A 113 2.59 -5.18 -11.03
N GLU A 114 1.46 -5.80 -10.70
CA GLU A 114 0.27 -5.10 -10.23
C GLU A 114 0.48 -4.43 -8.85
N PHE A 115 1.26 -5.06 -7.96
CA PHE A 115 1.70 -4.46 -6.71
C PHE A 115 2.49 -3.18 -7.00
N LYS A 116 3.52 -3.25 -7.85
CA LYS A 116 4.34 -2.10 -8.24
C LYS A 116 3.48 -1.01 -8.90
N SER A 117 2.63 -1.36 -9.86
CA SER A 117 1.71 -0.43 -10.52
C SER A 117 0.80 0.29 -9.52
N THR A 118 0.30 -0.42 -8.51
CA THR A 118 -0.54 0.18 -7.46
C THR A 118 0.24 1.21 -6.65
N VAL A 119 1.48 0.89 -6.24
CA VAL A 119 2.36 1.83 -5.54
C VAL A 119 2.71 3.02 -6.42
N ASP A 120 3.01 2.79 -7.70
CA ASP A 120 3.35 3.83 -8.66
C ASP A 120 2.20 4.82 -8.86
N ILE A 121 0.97 4.36 -9.00
CA ILE A 121 -0.20 5.24 -9.17
C ILE A 121 -0.51 6.00 -7.90
N HIS A 122 -0.59 5.31 -6.76
CA HIS A 122 -1.05 5.94 -5.52
C HIS A 122 0.03 6.83 -4.92
N LEU A 123 1.21 6.26 -4.64
CA LEU A 123 2.25 6.96 -3.90
C LEU A 123 3.10 7.81 -4.82
N THR A 124 3.68 7.20 -5.85
CA THR A 124 4.59 7.91 -6.75
C THR A 124 3.89 8.99 -7.57
N GLY A 125 2.66 8.74 -8.06
CA GLY A 125 1.89 9.76 -8.76
C GLY A 125 1.48 10.93 -7.86
N THR A 126 1.16 10.66 -6.59
CA THR A 126 0.92 11.72 -5.59
C THR A 126 2.18 12.54 -5.35
N PHE A 127 3.32 11.89 -5.12
CA PHE A 127 4.59 12.56 -4.87
C PHE A 127 5.04 13.39 -6.07
N TRP A 128 5.13 12.76 -7.25
CA TRP A 128 5.66 13.42 -8.45
C TRP A 128 4.73 14.52 -8.95
N GLY A 129 3.41 14.28 -8.95
CA GLY A 129 2.42 15.31 -9.27
C GLY A 129 2.54 16.52 -8.36
N SER A 130 2.79 16.30 -7.06
CA SER A 130 3.00 17.38 -6.10
C SER A 130 4.31 18.14 -6.31
N VAL A 131 5.42 17.44 -6.60
CA VAL A 131 6.72 18.05 -6.90
C VAL A 131 6.63 18.92 -8.14
N GLN A 132 6.03 18.40 -9.21
CA GLN A 132 5.87 19.13 -10.47
C GLN A 132 4.92 20.32 -10.32
N ALA A 133 3.88 20.21 -9.48
CA ALA A 133 3.01 21.34 -9.15
C ALA A 133 3.74 22.53 -8.53
N LEU A 134 4.84 22.30 -7.79
CA LEU A 134 5.62 23.41 -7.20
C LEU A 134 6.16 24.39 -8.25
N LYS A 135 6.25 24.00 -9.52
CA LYS A 135 6.61 24.88 -10.66
C LYS A 135 5.57 25.97 -10.93
N VAL A 136 4.32 25.74 -10.55
CA VAL A 136 3.15 26.58 -10.89
C VAL A 136 2.31 26.95 -9.66
N MET A 137 2.74 26.60 -8.45
CA MET A 137 2.06 26.99 -7.22
C MET A 137 2.63 28.30 -6.66
N LYS A 138 1.77 29.10 -6.04
CA LYS A 138 2.15 30.32 -5.31
C LYS A 138 2.21 30.10 -3.80
N GLU A 139 2.75 31.08 -3.09
CA GLU A 139 2.66 31.15 -1.64
C GLU A 139 1.20 31.02 -1.16
N ASN A 140 1.00 30.35 -0.04
CA ASN A 140 -0.30 29.98 0.53
C ASN A 140 -1.09 28.95 -0.31
N GLY A 141 -0.49 28.30 -1.31
CA GLY A 141 -1.11 27.17 -2.00
C GLY A 141 -1.36 25.98 -1.06
N LYS A 142 -2.32 25.11 -1.40
CA LYS A 142 -2.62 23.88 -0.63
C LYS A 142 -2.44 22.65 -1.50
N ILE A 143 -1.82 21.63 -0.93
CA ILE A 143 -1.79 20.27 -1.47
C ILE A 143 -2.66 19.41 -0.57
N ILE A 144 -3.78 18.93 -1.10
CA ILE A 144 -4.68 18.03 -0.39
C ILE A 144 -4.50 16.62 -0.95
N THR A 145 -4.11 15.69 -0.09
CA THR A 145 -3.92 14.29 -0.47
C THR A 145 -5.05 13.43 0.08
N ILE A 146 -5.76 12.75 -0.82
CA ILE A 146 -6.80 11.80 -0.45
C ILE A 146 -6.17 10.42 -0.29
N SER A 147 -6.24 9.89 0.93
CA SER A 147 -5.77 8.56 1.28
C SER A 147 -6.97 7.69 1.66
N THR A 148 -6.98 7.03 2.82
CA THR A 148 -8.05 6.12 3.21
C THR A 148 -8.06 5.86 4.71
N PHE A 149 -9.24 5.66 5.27
CA PHE A 149 -9.39 5.30 6.69
C PHE A 149 -8.69 3.98 7.07
N PHE A 150 -8.54 3.05 6.12
CA PHE A 150 -7.84 1.78 6.36
C PHE A 150 -6.35 1.94 6.67
N THR A 151 -5.76 3.13 6.46
CA THR A 151 -4.37 3.43 6.82
C THR A 151 -4.29 4.62 7.77
N GLU A 152 -5.41 4.97 8.42
CA GLU A 152 -5.41 5.94 9.50
C GLU A 152 -4.59 5.38 10.66
N GLU A 153 -3.54 6.10 11.02
CA GLU A 153 -2.66 5.74 12.12
C GLU A 153 -3.22 6.32 13.42
N ARG A 154 -3.41 5.45 14.39
CA ARG A 154 -3.65 5.80 15.78
C ARG A 154 -2.54 5.17 16.63
N PRO A 155 -2.24 5.69 17.82
CA PRO A 155 -1.23 5.09 18.67
C PRO A 155 -1.50 3.59 18.85
N LEU A 156 -0.51 2.76 18.48
CA LEU A 156 -0.55 1.29 18.54
C LEU A 156 -1.49 0.56 17.58
N GLU A 157 -2.47 1.26 17.01
CA GLU A 157 -3.49 0.68 16.16
C GLU A 157 -3.13 0.82 14.69
N GLN A 158 -3.36 -0.25 13.94
CA GLN A 158 -3.30 -0.24 12.49
C GLN A 158 -4.47 -1.04 11.94
N ARG A 159 -5.25 -0.47 11.03
CA ARG A 159 -6.37 -1.19 10.42
C ARG A 159 -5.86 -2.09 9.30
N PRO A 160 -6.06 -3.42 9.38
CA PRO A 160 -5.80 -4.28 8.24
C PRO A 160 -6.92 -4.14 7.20
N TYR A 161 -6.57 -4.32 5.93
CA TYR A 161 -7.56 -4.38 4.85
C TYR A 161 -7.27 -5.57 3.94
N ARG A 162 -7.79 -6.74 4.35
CA ARG A 162 -7.56 -8.02 3.66
C ARG A 162 -7.74 -7.89 2.15
N PHE A 163 -6.84 -8.54 1.44
CA PHE A 163 -6.71 -8.60 -0.01
C PHE A 163 -6.23 -7.31 -0.67
N ARG A 164 -5.79 -6.32 0.14
CA ARG A 164 -5.45 -4.96 -0.34
C ARG A 164 -4.07 -4.53 0.14
N SER A 165 -3.13 -5.47 0.33
CA SER A 165 -1.77 -5.19 0.80
C SER A 165 -0.99 -4.12 -0.02
N PRO A 166 -0.99 -4.09 -1.38
CA PRO A 166 -0.34 -2.99 -2.11
C PRO A 166 -1.03 -1.63 -1.92
N TYR A 167 -2.37 -1.65 -1.84
CA TYR A 167 -3.16 -0.44 -1.61
C TYR A 167 -2.91 0.14 -0.22
N THR A 168 -2.90 -0.70 0.81
CA THR A 168 -2.63 -0.25 2.18
C THR A 168 -1.18 0.20 2.37
N ALA A 169 -0.20 -0.48 1.75
CA ALA A 169 1.19 -0.03 1.74
C ALA A 169 1.33 1.38 1.14
N SER A 170 0.78 1.60 -0.06
CA SER A 170 0.87 2.90 -0.74
C SER A 170 0.12 4.03 -0.01
N GLN A 171 -1.05 3.74 0.56
CA GLN A 171 -1.85 4.75 1.27
C GLN A 171 -1.27 5.12 2.65
N GLY A 172 -0.63 4.17 3.35
CA GLY A 172 0.09 4.46 4.58
C GLY A 172 1.31 5.37 4.33
N ALA A 173 2.08 5.08 3.28
CA ALA A 173 3.16 5.96 2.85
C ALA A 173 2.67 7.36 2.46
N LYS A 174 1.53 7.48 1.78
CA LYS A 174 0.94 8.79 1.44
C LYS A 174 0.60 9.63 2.68
N ASN A 175 0.09 9.01 3.74
CA ASN A 175 -0.18 9.72 4.99
C ASN A 175 1.09 10.34 5.56
N ARG A 176 2.19 9.58 5.56
CA ARG A 176 3.50 10.06 6.01
C ARG A 176 4.17 11.04 5.04
N LEU A 177 3.89 10.91 3.75
CA LEU A 177 4.37 11.84 2.73
C LEU A 177 3.79 13.25 2.92
N VAL A 178 2.51 13.37 3.29
CA VAL A 178 1.90 14.66 3.64
C VAL A 178 2.67 15.36 4.77
N GLU A 179 3.00 14.61 5.82
CA GLU A 179 3.78 15.12 6.95
C GLU A 179 5.18 15.55 6.50
N ALA A 180 5.89 14.72 5.75
CA ALA A 180 7.21 15.05 5.21
C ALA A 180 7.18 16.31 4.33
N MET A 181 6.20 16.42 3.43
CA MET A 181 6.04 17.60 2.58
C MET A 181 5.69 18.86 3.39
N SER A 182 4.94 18.75 4.49
CA SER A 182 4.63 19.90 5.34
C SER A 182 5.89 20.54 5.94
N TRP A 183 6.89 19.72 6.30
CA TRP A 183 8.22 20.18 6.71
C TRP A 183 8.96 20.84 5.55
N GLU A 184 9.05 20.13 4.42
CA GLU A 184 9.89 20.55 3.29
C GLU A 184 9.38 21.80 2.56
N LEU A 185 8.07 22.05 2.61
CA LEU A 185 7.40 23.15 1.89
C LEU A 185 7.14 24.39 2.76
N THR A 186 7.54 24.36 4.04
CA THR A 186 7.35 25.49 4.96
C THR A 186 7.97 26.78 4.41
N ASN A 187 9.17 26.71 3.84
CA ASN A 187 9.85 27.88 3.26
C ASN A 187 9.17 28.43 2.00
N LYS A 188 8.37 27.61 1.30
CA LYS A 188 7.54 28.02 0.16
C LYS A 188 6.16 28.53 0.59
N LYS A 189 5.85 28.50 1.89
CA LYS A 189 4.52 28.83 2.46
C LYS A 189 3.40 28.03 1.81
N ILE A 190 3.67 26.78 1.41
CA ILE A 190 2.67 25.86 0.86
C ILE A 190 2.27 24.88 1.98
N ILE A 191 0.96 24.68 2.11
CA ILE A 191 0.37 23.81 3.13
C ILE A 191 0.10 22.43 2.53
N SER A 192 0.46 21.38 3.25
CA SER A 192 0.15 19.99 2.88
C SER A 192 -0.78 19.37 3.91
N ILE A 193 -1.92 18.84 3.48
CA ILE A 193 -2.95 18.22 4.34
C ILE A 193 -3.39 16.90 3.71
N GLY A 194 -3.59 15.89 4.55
CA GLY A 194 -4.13 14.60 4.16
C GLY A 194 -5.56 14.45 4.63
N THR A 195 -6.35 13.63 3.93
CA THR A 195 -7.66 13.20 4.42
C THR A 195 -7.87 11.70 4.19
N ASN A 196 -8.46 11.04 5.18
CA ASN A 196 -8.72 9.61 5.18
C ASN A 196 -10.22 9.33 5.13
N PRO A 197 -10.86 9.40 3.94
CA PRO A 197 -12.26 9.07 3.82
C PRO A 197 -12.53 7.60 4.16
N GLY A 198 -13.68 7.38 4.81
CA GLY A 198 -14.31 6.07 5.01
C GLY A 198 -14.79 5.43 3.70
N PRO A 199 -15.59 4.35 3.76
CA PRO A 199 -16.26 3.80 2.59
C PRO A 199 -17.17 4.84 1.92
N VAL A 200 -17.06 4.97 0.60
CA VAL A 200 -17.82 5.94 -0.20
C VAL A 200 -18.73 5.22 -1.17
N HIS A 201 -20.02 5.60 -1.18
CA HIS A 201 -21.01 5.08 -2.11
C HIS A 201 -20.56 5.33 -3.57
N SER A 202 -20.27 4.26 -4.30
CA SER A 202 -19.77 4.31 -5.67
C SER A 202 -19.87 2.97 -6.37
N ASP A 203 -20.00 2.97 -7.70
CA ASP A 203 -19.89 1.75 -8.51
C ASP A 203 -18.63 0.95 -8.21
N ARG A 204 -17.53 1.65 -7.90
CA ARG A 204 -16.25 1.01 -7.57
C ARG A 204 -16.36 0.09 -6.35
N ILE A 205 -17.05 0.50 -5.28
CA ILE A 205 -17.15 -0.34 -4.08
C ILE A 205 -18.09 -1.53 -4.32
N TYR A 206 -19.23 -1.30 -4.98
CA TYR A 206 -20.29 -2.30 -5.17
C TYR A 206 -20.05 -3.27 -6.33
N LYS A 207 -19.44 -2.82 -7.42
CA LYS A 207 -19.21 -3.63 -8.62
C LYS A 207 -17.78 -4.16 -8.73
N THR A 208 -16.84 -3.64 -7.93
CA THR A 208 -15.43 -4.05 -8.03
C THR A 208 -14.85 -4.55 -6.72
N VAL A 209 -14.78 -3.72 -5.68
CA VAL A 209 -13.97 -4.05 -4.49
C VAL A 209 -14.60 -5.19 -3.67
N TYR A 210 -15.87 -5.06 -3.26
CA TYR A 210 -16.53 -6.10 -2.47
C TYR A 210 -16.77 -7.40 -3.24
N PRO A 211 -17.20 -7.39 -4.52
CA PRO A 211 -17.34 -8.62 -5.30
C PRO A 211 -16.00 -9.34 -5.51
N LYS A 212 -14.91 -8.62 -5.79
CA LYS A 212 -13.60 -9.26 -5.93
C LYS A 212 -13.09 -9.85 -4.61
N ALA A 213 -13.31 -9.15 -3.49
CA ALA A 213 -12.97 -9.70 -2.17
C ALA A 213 -13.80 -10.96 -1.84
N ALA A 214 -15.10 -10.95 -2.18
CA ALA A 214 -15.96 -12.11 -2.05
C ALA A 214 -15.50 -13.29 -2.93
N ALA A 215 -15.12 -13.02 -4.17
CA ALA A 215 -14.56 -14.02 -5.08
C ALA A 215 -13.24 -14.60 -4.53
N GLU A 216 -12.36 -13.76 -3.95
CA GLU A 216 -11.12 -14.23 -3.33
C GLU A 216 -11.39 -15.15 -2.13
N PHE A 217 -12.38 -14.85 -1.27
CA PHE A 217 -12.76 -15.78 -0.19
C PHE A 217 -13.17 -17.15 -0.73
N LEU A 218 -13.93 -17.19 -1.82
CA LEU A 218 -14.34 -18.44 -2.47
C LEU A 218 -13.16 -19.12 -3.16
N ARG A 219 -12.21 -18.37 -3.72
CA ARG A 219 -10.98 -18.91 -4.30
C ARG A 219 -10.15 -19.63 -3.23
N VAL A 220 -9.99 -19.02 -2.06
CA VAL A 220 -9.21 -19.60 -0.94
C VAL A 220 -9.75 -20.97 -0.51
N SER A 221 -11.08 -21.13 -0.44
CA SER A 221 -11.69 -22.40 -0.05
C SER A 221 -11.91 -23.39 -1.21
N GLY A 222 -11.90 -22.91 -2.45
CA GLY A 222 -12.62 -23.56 -3.55
C GLY A 222 -14.13 -23.34 -3.44
N PHE A 223 -14.88 -23.74 -4.47
CA PHE A 223 -16.34 -23.58 -4.50
C PHE A 223 -17.00 -24.74 -5.24
N GLU A 224 -17.92 -25.44 -4.57
CA GLU A 224 -18.56 -26.66 -5.07
C GLU A 224 -17.51 -27.66 -5.58
N ASP A 225 -17.52 -28.01 -6.88
CA ASP A 225 -16.57 -28.91 -7.51
C ASP A 225 -15.40 -28.18 -8.21
N LEU A 226 -15.26 -26.86 -8.00
CA LEU A 226 -14.17 -26.04 -8.51
C LEU A 226 -13.01 -25.96 -7.51
N THR A 227 -11.82 -26.30 -7.99
CA THR A 227 -10.56 -26.02 -7.31
C THR A 227 -10.28 -24.51 -7.23
N PRO A 228 -9.39 -24.03 -6.34
CA PRO A 228 -9.02 -22.61 -6.27
C PRO A 228 -8.66 -21.97 -7.62
N ILE A 229 -7.86 -22.65 -8.45
CA ILE A 229 -7.48 -22.18 -9.79
C ILE A 229 -8.72 -22.04 -10.69
N GLN A 230 -9.63 -23.02 -10.63
CA GLN A 230 -10.86 -22.99 -11.42
C GLN A 230 -11.83 -21.91 -10.92
N VAL A 231 -11.89 -21.63 -9.61
CA VAL A 231 -12.66 -20.52 -9.06
C VAL A 231 -12.10 -19.18 -9.54
N ASP A 232 -10.78 -19.00 -9.58
CA ASP A 232 -10.16 -17.78 -10.10
C ASP A 232 -10.51 -17.54 -11.58
N ALA A 233 -10.37 -18.59 -12.41
CA ALA A 233 -10.74 -18.52 -13.83
C ALA A 233 -12.24 -18.22 -14.02
N ALA A 234 -13.11 -18.91 -13.26
CA ALA A 234 -14.55 -18.70 -13.28
C ALA A 234 -14.93 -17.28 -12.84
N ALA A 235 -14.35 -16.78 -11.75
CA ALA A 235 -14.63 -15.45 -11.21
C ALA A 235 -14.30 -14.34 -12.21
N LYS A 236 -13.21 -14.47 -12.98
CA LYS A 236 -12.83 -13.52 -14.04
C LYS A 236 -13.89 -13.39 -15.13
N GLU A 237 -14.59 -14.48 -15.45
CA GLU A 237 -15.66 -14.49 -16.45
C GLU A 237 -17.00 -13.99 -15.90
N VAL A 238 -17.35 -14.34 -14.65
CA VAL A 238 -18.69 -14.04 -14.11
C VAL A 238 -18.79 -12.69 -13.38
N LEU A 239 -17.69 -12.17 -12.80
CA LEU A 239 -17.71 -10.89 -12.09
C LEU A 239 -18.19 -9.71 -12.95
N PRO A 240 -17.82 -9.58 -14.24
CA PRO A 240 -18.34 -8.53 -15.11
C PRO A 240 -19.86 -8.59 -15.33
N LEU A 241 -20.50 -9.72 -15.06
CA LEU A 241 -21.96 -9.90 -15.20
C LEU A 241 -22.73 -9.38 -13.99
N LEU A 242 -22.04 -9.08 -12.88
CA LEU A 242 -22.68 -8.66 -11.64
C LEU A 242 -23.41 -7.31 -11.80
N GLY A 243 -24.73 -7.32 -11.58
CA GLY A 243 -25.57 -6.13 -11.67
C GLY A 243 -26.07 -5.81 -13.10
N GLU A 244 -25.79 -6.69 -14.06
CA GLU A 244 -26.37 -6.64 -15.41
C GLU A 244 -27.82 -7.18 -15.43
N GLU A 245 -28.52 -7.01 -16.55
CA GLU A 245 -29.85 -7.57 -16.75
C GLU A 245 -29.85 -9.10 -16.77
N GLN A 246 -30.96 -9.74 -16.36
CA GLN A 246 -31.06 -11.20 -16.21
C GLN A 246 -30.71 -11.97 -17.49
N ASP A 247 -31.11 -11.48 -18.66
CA ASP A 247 -30.79 -12.12 -19.93
C ASP A 247 -29.29 -12.02 -20.27
N ILE A 248 -28.65 -10.90 -19.93
CA ILE A 248 -27.20 -10.70 -20.09
C ILE A 248 -26.44 -11.66 -19.16
N ILE A 249 -26.86 -11.76 -17.91
CA ILE A 249 -26.28 -12.68 -16.91
C ILE A 249 -26.38 -14.13 -17.41
N LYS A 250 -27.57 -14.57 -17.80
CA LYS A 250 -27.80 -15.95 -18.27
C LYS A 250 -26.95 -16.30 -19.50
N ASN A 251 -26.93 -15.41 -20.49
CA ASN A 251 -26.14 -15.62 -21.70
C ASN A 251 -24.63 -15.58 -21.43
N GLY A 252 -24.18 -14.65 -20.58
CA GLY A 252 -22.79 -14.52 -20.15
C GLY A 252 -22.28 -15.77 -19.42
N ILE A 253 -23.07 -16.30 -18.47
CA ILE A 253 -22.74 -17.52 -17.73
C ILE A 253 -22.65 -18.73 -18.68
N SER A 254 -23.61 -18.88 -19.60
CA SER A 254 -23.58 -19.96 -20.60
C SER A 254 -22.31 -19.91 -21.45
N LYS A 255 -21.95 -18.71 -21.94
CA LYS A 255 -20.72 -18.48 -22.71
C LYS A 255 -19.46 -18.80 -21.89
N ALA A 256 -19.40 -18.38 -20.64
CA ALA A 256 -18.29 -18.68 -19.73
C ALA A 256 -18.16 -20.19 -19.48
N ALA A 257 -19.27 -20.89 -19.28
CA ALA A 257 -19.28 -22.33 -19.09
C ALA A 257 -18.79 -23.08 -20.33
N THR A 258 -19.24 -22.71 -21.53
CA THR A 258 -18.73 -23.29 -22.78
C THR A 258 -17.22 -23.09 -22.93
N LYS A 259 -16.73 -21.87 -22.65
CA LYS A 259 -15.30 -21.55 -22.72
C LYS A 259 -14.47 -22.40 -21.74
N LEU A 260 -14.83 -22.40 -20.46
CA LEU A 260 -14.08 -23.09 -19.41
C LEU A 260 -14.20 -24.62 -19.50
N SER A 261 -15.32 -25.12 -20.06
CA SER A 261 -15.50 -26.54 -20.37
C SER A 261 -14.55 -27.00 -21.47
N ALA A 262 -14.37 -26.21 -22.53
CA ALA A 262 -13.44 -26.54 -23.61
C ALA A 262 -11.99 -26.70 -23.12
N GLU A 263 -11.61 -25.98 -22.07
CA GLU A 263 -10.27 -26.03 -21.47
C GLU A 263 -10.08 -27.21 -20.51
N ASN A 264 -11.16 -27.69 -19.86
CA ASN A 264 -11.06 -28.64 -18.72
C ASN A 264 -11.89 -29.92 -18.89
N GLY A 265 -12.60 -30.10 -20.00
CA GLY A 265 -13.43 -31.28 -20.29
C GLY A 265 -14.65 -31.47 -19.38
N LYS A 266 -15.05 -30.44 -18.61
CA LYS A 266 -16.23 -30.50 -17.72
C LYS A 266 -17.54 -30.42 -18.50
N ASP A 267 -18.61 -31.07 -18.01
CA ASP A 267 -19.95 -30.95 -18.59
C ASP A 267 -20.44 -29.49 -18.55
N VAL A 268 -20.83 -28.96 -19.73
CA VAL A 268 -21.23 -27.56 -19.89
C VAL A 268 -22.47 -27.22 -19.06
N THR A 269 -23.44 -28.13 -18.99
CA THR A 269 -24.70 -27.90 -18.27
C THR A 269 -24.44 -27.76 -16.77
N LYS A 270 -23.68 -28.70 -16.20
CA LYS A 270 -23.28 -28.65 -14.78
C LYS A 270 -22.43 -27.42 -14.48
N LEU A 271 -21.50 -27.07 -15.35
CA LEU A 271 -20.66 -25.89 -15.16
C LEU A 271 -21.47 -24.59 -15.23
N THR A 272 -22.46 -24.50 -16.12
CA THR A 272 -23.40 -23.37 -16.20
C THR A 272 -24.12 -23.15 -14.86
N ILE A 273 -24.62 -24.23 -14.23
CA ILE A 273 -25.24 -24.17 -12.91
C ILE A 273 -24.25 -23.70 -11.84
N THR A 274 -23.05 -24.30 -11.83
CA THR A 274 -21.98 -24.01 -10.87
C THR A 274 -21.56 -22.53 -10.93
N LEU A 275 -21.40 -21.99 -12.15
CA LEU A 275 -21.05 -20.59 -12.38
C LEU A 275 -22.17 -19.62 -11.94
N GLY A 276 -23.44 -20.00 -12.14
CA GLY A 276 -24.58 -19.25 -11.60
C GLY A 276 -24.61 -19.23 -10.08
N ASN A 277 -24.38 -20.38 -9.44
CA ASN A 277 -24.27 -20.47 -7.98
C ASN A 277 -23.09 -19.66 -7.45
N LEU A 278 -21.95 -19.68 -8.15
CA LEU A 278 -20.76 -18.90 -7.81
C LEU A 278 -21.06 -17.40 -7.84
N LEU A 279 -21.65 -16.89 -8.93
CA LEU A 279 -22.00 -15.47 -9.05
C LEU A 279 -22.98 -15.04 -7.95
N ASN A 280 -24.02 -15.84 -7.69
CA ASN A 280 -24.97 -15.59 -6.61
C ASN A 280 -24.29 -15.59 -5.24
N LYS A 281 -23.34 -16.50 -5.00
CA LYS A 281 -22.60 -16.56 -3.73
C LYS A 281 -21.69 -15.34 -3.55
N ILE A 282 -21.01 -14.91 -4.61
CA ILE A 282 -20.20 -13.69 -4.63
C ILE A 282 -21.06 -12.48 -4.25
N GLN A 283 -22.22 -12.32 -4.90
CA GLN A 283 -23.16 -11.24 -4.62
C GLN A 283 -23.59 -11.24 -3.15
N ASN A 284 -24.06 -12.39 -2.64
CA ASN A 284 -24.50 -12.52 -1.25
C ASN A 284 -23.41 -12.16 -0.22
N ILE A 285 -22.16 -12.55 -0.46
CA ILE A 285 -21.03 -12.20 0.41
C ILE A 285 -20.73 -10.70 0.33
N ALA A 286 -20.72 -10.12 -0.87
CA ALA A 286 -20.46 -8.70 -1.09
C ALA A 286 -21.52 -7.83 -0.38
N GLU A 287 -22.80 -8.17 -0.52
CA GLU A 287 -23.91 -7.51 0.16
C GLU A 287 -23.81 -7.67 1.70
N LYS A 288 -23.43 -8.85 2.19
CA LYS A 288 -23.22 -9.06 3.63
C LYS A 288 -22.08 -8.19 4.18
N VAL A 289 -20.97 -8.06 3.45
CA VAL A 289 -19.85 -7.18 3.84
C VAL A 289 -20.33 -5.73 3.90
N GLN A 290 -21.09 -5.29 2.91
CA GLN A 290 -21.68 -3.95 2.88
C GLN A 290 -22.60 -3.71 4.08
N THR A 291 -23.57 -4.59 4.32
CA THR A 291 -24.54 -4.48 5.41
C THR A 291 -23.88 -4.52 6.79
N ASN A 292 -22.87 -5.37 6.98
CA ASN A 292 -22.12 -5.40 8.23
C ASN A 292 -21.35 -4.11 8.46
N THR A 293 -20.76 -3.54 7.41
CA THR A 293 -20.02 -2.28 7.49
C THR A 293 -20.97 -1.11 7.76
N SER A 294 -22.17 -1.09 7.17
CA SER A 294 -23.15 -0.03 7.44
C SER A 294 -23.63 -0.03 8.89
N HIS A 295 -23.81 -1.20 9.52
CA HIS A 295 -24.15 -1.27 10.95
C HIS A 295 -23.06 -0.72 11.89
N MET A 296 -21.84 -0.51 11.40
CA MET A 296 -20.74 0.13 12.13
C MET A 296 -20.76 1.66 12.01
N ILE A 297 -21.75 2.24 11.30
CA ILE A 297 -21.87 3.67 11.06
C ILE A 297 -23.14 4.18 11.76
N ALA A 298 -23.04 5.34 12.41
CA ALA A 298 -24.12 5.88 13.23
C ALA A 298 -25.45 6.09 12.46
N ASP A 299 -25.39 6.57 11.23
CA ASP A 299 -26.56 6.75 10.35
C ASP A 299 -26.76 5.59 9.36
N GLN A 300 -25.94 4.54 9.47
CA GLN A 300 -25.88 3.38 8.58
C GLN A 300 -25.67 3.71 7.10
N GLN A 301 -25.14 4.90 6.79
CA GLN A 301 -24.88 5.32 5.42
C GLN A 301 -23.39 5.45 5.16
N PHE A 302 -22.94 4.91 4.03
CA PHE A 302 -21.61 5.23 3.51
C PHE A 302 -21.56 6.71 3.12
N LEU A 303 -20.35 7.26 3.08
CA LEU A 303 -20.17 8.64 2.64
C LEU A 303 -20.63 8.80 1.20
N SER A 304 -21.25 9.94 0.90
CA SER A 304 -21.45 10.35 -0.48
C SER A 304 -20.18 11.00 -1.03
N GLN A 305 -20.01 10.98 -2.35
CA GLN A 305 -18.91 11.67 -3.02
C GLN A 305 -18.95 13.18 -2.76
N VAL A 306 -20.16 13.74 -2.57
CA VAL A 306 -20.38 15.16 -2.25
C VAL A 306 -19.87 15.50 -0.84
N GLN A 307 -20.09 14.64 0.15
CA GLN A 307 -19.56 14.84 1.51
C GLN A 307 -18.03 14.84 1.54
N VAL A 308 -17.40 13.95 0.75
CA VAL A 308 -15.94 13.95 0.59
C VAL A 308 -15.47 15.24 -0.09
N ALA A 309 -16.17 15.68 -1.15
CA ALA A 309 -15.86 16.93 -1.84
C ALA A 309 -16.00 18.17 -0.94
N GLU A 310 -17.01 18.21 -0.09
CA GLU A 310 -17.19 19.26 0.94
C GLU A 310 -16.04 19.30 1.93
N SER A 311 -15.61 18.13 2.40
CA SER A 311 -14.47 18.02 3.30
C SER A 311 -13.20 18.57 2.64
N VAL A 312 -12.92 18.18 1.40
CA VAL A 312 -11.76 18.68 0.63
C VAL A 312 -11.83 20.19 0.41
N LEU A 313 -13.00 20.73 0.07
CA LEU A 313 -13.20 22.18 -0.10
C LEU A 313 -12.89 22.91 1.21
N ASN A 314 -13.38 22.40 2.34
CA ASN A 314 -13.13 22.99 3.66
C ASN A 314 -11.65 22.94 4.04
N LEU A 315 -10.92 21.88 3.69
CA LEU A 315 -9.46 21.81 3.92
C LEU A 315 -8.67 22.79 3.05
N CYS A 316 -9.24 23.32 1.97
CA CYS A 316 -8.62 24.35 1.14
C CYS A 316 -8.92 25.77 1.62
N ASP A 317 -9.83 25.96 2.59
CA ASP A 317 -10.12 27.26 3.18
C ASP A 317 -8.86 27.85 3.86
N ASP A 318 -8.62 29.14 3.66
CA ASP A 318 -7.41 29.80 4.14
C ASP A 318 -7.31 29.86 5.68
N GLN A 319 -8.43 29.92 6.40
CA GLN A 319 -8.42 29.96 7.87
C GLN A 319 -8.27 28.55 8.45
N ILE A 320 -8.98 27.57 7.89
CA ILE A 320 -8.90 26.18 8.31
C ILE A 320 -7.52 25.59 8.01
N ALA A 321 -7.01 25.77 6.79
CA ALA A 321 -5.75 25.15 6.37
C ALA A 321 -4.55 25.61 7.22
N LYS A 322 -4.55 26.87 7.69
CA LYS A 322 -3.47 27.44 8.52
C LYS A 322 -3.24 26.68 9.83
N THR A 323 -4.28 26.07 10.38
CA THR A 323 -4.19 25.34 11.66
C THR A 323 -3.92 23.84 11.48
N LEU A 324 -3.93 23.35 10.22
CA LEU A 324 -3.91 21.92 9.89
C LEU A 324 -2.70 21.48 9.06
N ASN A 325 -1.68 22.32 8.84
CA ASN A 325 -0.51 21.92 8.05
C ASN A 325 0.15 20.66 8.62
N GLY A 326 0.40 19.68 7.74
CA GLY A 326 0.96 18.38 8.09
C GLY A 326 -0.01 17.43 8.80
N LYS A 327 -1.31 17.74 8.88
CA LYS A 327 -2.30 16.87 9.53
C LYS A 327 -2.99 15.94 8.54
N ILE A 328 -3.29 14.74 9.02
CA ILE A 328 -4.15 13.78 8.33
C ILE A 328 -5.51 13.81 9.00
N ILE A 329 -6.48 14.38 8.31
CA ILE A 329 -7.82 14.59 8.85
C ILE A 329 -8.65 13.32 8.66
N PRO A 330 -9.14 12.70 9.75
CA PRO A 330 -10.03 11.56 9.64
C PRO A 330 -11.30 12.01 8.91
N GLY A 331 -11.67 11.25 7.89
CA GLY A 331 -12.90 11.44 7.12
C GLY A 331 -13.78 10.20 7.22
N ASP A 332 -13.75 9.51 8.35
CA ASP A 332 -14.40 8.22 8.56
C ASP A 332 -15.43 8.27 9.68
N ARG A 333 -16.41 7.37 9.61
CA ARG A 333 -17.50 7.21 10.58
C ARG A 333 -17.74 5.74 10.94
N VAL A 334 -16.80 4.85 10.61
CA VAL A 334 -16.93 3.41 10.84
C VAL A 334 -16.32 3.05 12.20
N PHE A 335 -17.15 2.54 13.10
CA PHE A 335 -16.79 2.17 14.46
C PHE A 335 -16.69 0.66 14.63
N TYR A 336 -15.47 0.18 14.83
CA TYR A 336 -15.21 -1.20 15.26
C TYR A 336 -13.93 -1.26 16.09
N PRO A 337 -13.79 -2.24 17.00
CA PRO A 337 -12.54 -2.44 17.75
C PRO A 337 -11.38 -2.75 16.80
N VAL A 338 -10.32 -1.94 16.86
CA VAL A 338 -9.06 -2.19 16.16
C VAL A 338 -8.09 -2.77 17.18
N LYS A 339 -7.47 -3.91 16.86
CA LYS A 339 -6.49 -4.52 17.76
C LYS A 339 -5.20 -3.69 17.77
N PRO A 340 -4.44 -3.67 18.88
CA PRO A 340 -3.09 -3.15 18.87
C PRO A 340 -2.24 -4.04 17.96
N HIS A 341 -1.68 -3.45 16.91
CA HIS A 341 -0.84 -4.14 15.94
C HIS A 341 0.62 -3.66 15.99
N ILE A 342 0.87 -2.56 16.69
CA ILE A 342 2.20 -1.97 16.87
C ILE A 342 2.55 -2.05 18.35
N GLY A 343 3.71 -2.61 18.68
CA GLY A 343 4.31 -2.63 20.01
C GLY A 343 5.58 -1.78 20.08
N THR A 344 6.05 -1.49 21.28
CA THR A 344 7.35 -0.80 21.53
C THR A 344 8.43 -1.75 22.05
N THR A 345 8.02 -2.91 22.55
CA THR A 345 8.92 -3.97 23.02
C THR A 345 8.32 -5.31 22.63
N THR A 346 9.14 -6.27 22.25
CA THR A 346 8.67 -7.65 22.08
C THR A 346 8.55 -8.34 23.44
N PRO A 347 7.54 -9.21 23.64
CA PRO A 347 7.47 -10.05 24.82
C PRO A 347 8.75 -10.86 25.02
N GLY A 348 9.21 -10.96 26.27
CA GLY A 348 10.35 -11.79 26.64
C GLY A 348 10.05 -13.27 26.41
N VAL A 349 10.99 -13.99 25.81
CA VAL A 349 10.93 -15.44 25.62
C VAL A 349 12.25 -16.09 26.01
N HIS A 350 12.21 -17.36 26.38
CA HIS A 350 13.44 -18.15 26.52
C HIS A 350 14.20 -18.19 25.20
N GLN A 351 15.53 -18.17 25.29
CA GLN A 351 16.40 -18.26 24.12
C GLN A 351 16.05 -19.50 23.28
N PRO A 352 15.59 -19.34 22.03
CA PRO A 352 15.31 -20.48 21.17
C PRO A 352 16.58 -21.28 20.87
N ASN A 353 16.44 -22.60 20.84
CA ASN A 353 17.45 -23.50 20.31
C ASN A 353 17.29 -23.59 18.79
N PHE A 354 18.28 -23.12 18.04
CA PHE A 354 18.29 -23.14 16.58
C PHE A 354 18.95 -24.39 15.99
N THR A 355 19.35 -25.37 16.81
CA THR A 355 19.98 -26.61 16.35
C THR A 355 19.16 -27.28 15.25
N GLY A 356 19.80 -27.56 14.12
CA GLY A 356 19.18 -28.20 12.95
C GLY A 356 18.26 -27.29 12.14
N ARG A 357 18.18 -25.99 12.46
CA ARG A 357 17.36 -24.99 11.74
C ARG A 357 18.26 -24.00 11.01
N SER A 358 17.75 -23.44 9.91
CA SER A 358 18.45 -22.39 9.16
C SER A 358 17.69 -21.06 9.21
N ILE A 359 18.42 -19.95 9.24
CA ILE A 359 17.88 -18.60 9.10
C ILE A 359 18.60 -17.92 7.94
N VAL A 360 17.83 -17.37 7.00
CA VAL A 360 18.35 -16.67 5.84
C VAL A 360 18.25 -15.17 6.06
N PHE A 361 19.35 -14.45 5.86
CA PHE A 361 19.37 -13.00 5.85
C PHE A 361 19.36 -12.50 4.42
N THR A 362 18.43 -11.60 4.07
CA THR A 362 18.50 -10.83 2.83
C THR A 362 18.87 -9.39 3.20
N VAL A 363 19.92 -8.85 2.60
CA VAL A 363 20.60 -7.65 3.12
C VAL A 363 20.69 -6.59 2.04
N ASP A 364 20.03 -5.44 2.23
CA ASP A 364 20.21 -4.24 1.41
C ASP A 364 20.85 -3.13 2.25
N ALA A 365 22.09 -3.36 2.69
CA ALA A 365 22.80 -2.47 3.59
C ALA A 365 23.17 -1.15 2.90
N THR A 366 22.94 -0.02 3.58
CA THR A 366 23.30 1.31 3.10
C THR A 366 24.63 1.76 3.71
N GLU A 367 24.86 1.45 4.99
CA GLU A 367 26.07 1.85 5.72
C GLU A 367 26.56 0.78 6.69
N LYS A 368 27.72 1.02 7.30
CA LYS A 368 28.43 0.02 8.13
C LYS A 368 27.56 -0.56 9.26
N SER A 369 26.76 0.26 9.94
CA SER A 369 25.90 -0.23 11.03
C SER A 369 24.87 -1.27 10.58
N ASP A 370 24.48 -1.26 9.30
CA ASP A 370 23.57 -2.27 8.75
C ASP A 370 24.29 -3.63 8.63
N ALA A 371 25.54 -3.62 8.17
CA ALA A 371 26.38 -4.82 8.12
C ALA A 371 26.69 -5.34 9.53
N ASP A 372 27.09 -4.46 10.46
CA ASP A 372 27.35 -4.80 11.86
C ASP A 372 26.12 -5.44 12.53
N ARG A 373 24.92 -4.95 12.22
CA ARG A 373 23.66 -5.53 12.69
C ARG A 373 23.43 -6.94 12.15
N VAL A 374 23.60 -7.14 10.84
CA VAL A 374 23.43 -8.46 10.24
C VAL A 374 24.42 -9.46 10.85
N GLU A 375 25.67 -9.06 11.04
CA GLU A 375 26.67 -9.89 11.69
C GLU A 375 26.27 -10.26 13.11
N TYR A 376 25.80 -9.29 13.90
CA TYR A 376 25.35 -9.52 15.28
C TYR A 376 24.21 -10.55 15.31
N LEU A 377 23.19 -10.39 14.47
CA LEU A 377 22.04 -11.30 14.41
C LEU A 377 22.43 -12.69 13.89
N ALA A 378 23.29 -12.77 12.87
CA ALA A 378 23.79 -14.04 12.36
C ALA A 378 24.68 -14.77 13.39
N ALA A 379 25.51 -14.03 14.13
CA ALA A 379 26.30 -14.57 15.24
C ALA A 379 25.40 -15.06 16.38
N HIS A 380 24.32 -14.33 16.70
CA HIS A 380 23.33 -14.77 17.69
C HIS A 380 22.68 -16.10 17.30
N VAL A 381 22.32 -16.28 16.03
CA VAL A 381 21.74 -17.54 15.53
C VAL A 381 22.74 -18.69 15.61
N THR A 382 23.96 -18.49 15.11
CA THR A 382 25.01 -19.54 15.08
C THR A 382 25.48 -19.93 16.47
N LYS A 383 25.65 -18.97 17.39
CA LYS A 383 25.95 -19.21 18.81
C LYS A 383 24.91 -20.10 19.50
N ASN A 384 23.66 -20.02 19.05
CA ASN A 384 22.54 -20.81 19.58
C ASN A 384 22.19 -22.04 18.70
N GLY A 385 23.16 -22.53 17.91
CA GLY A 385 23.10 -23.81 17.18
C GLY A 385 22.53 -23.74 15.76
N GLY A 386 22.15 -22.56 15.27
CA GLY A 386 21.53 -22.38 13.96
C GLY A 386 22.53 -22.26 12.81
N LYS A 387 22.06 -22.51 11.58
CA LYS A 387 22.80 -22.24 10.34
C LYS A 387 22.35 -20.92 9.73
N VAL A 388 23.27 -20.21 9.06
CA VAL A 388 22.99 -18.92 8.44
C VAL A 388 23.47 -18.88 6.98
N ALA A 389 22.67 -18.27 6.10
CA ALA A 389 23.10 -17.75 4.81
C ALA A 389 22.72 -16.27 4.66
N CYS A 390 23.58 -15.50 3.99
CA CYS A 390 23.35 -14.08 3.71
C CYS A 390 23.26 -13.82 2.19
N PHE A 391 22.10 -13.36 1.71
CA PHE A 391 21.89 -12.91 0.34
C PHE A 391 21.96 -11.39 0.28
N ILE A 392 23.09 -10.88 -0.19
CA ILE A 392 23.44 -9.46 -0.13
C ILE A 392 23.04 -8.80 -1.45
N SER A 393 22.27 -7.72 -1.37
CA SER A 393 21.81 -6.94 -2.52
C SER A 393 22.98 -6.48 -3.36
N LYS A 394 22.91 -6.63 -4.68
CA LYS A 394 23.87 -6.05 -5.65
C LYS A 394 24.05 -4.53 -5.47
N SER A 395 23.05 -3.86 -4.89
CA SER A 395 23.08 -2.42 -4.60
C SER A 395 23.88 -2.06 -3.34
N THR A 396 24.21 -3.03 -2.49
CA THR A 396 25.01 -2.83 -1.28
C THR A 396 26.44 -2.41 -1.65
N PRO A 397 27.06 -1.42 -0.98
CA PRO A 397 28.46 -1.06 -1.22
C PRO A 397 29.41 -2.26 -1.09
N LYS A 398 30.41 -2.38 -1.99
CA LYS A 398 31.32 -3.54 -2.06
C LYS A 398 32.03 -3.84 -0.73
N GLU A 399 32.47 -2.81 -0.02
CA GLU A 399 33.13 -2.97 1.28
C GLU A 399 32.23 -3.66 2.31
N LEU A 400 30.93 -3.36 2.30
CA LEU A 400 29.95 -4.01 3.19
C LEU A 400 29.60 -5.43 2.73
N GLN A 401 29.61 -5.67 1.41
CA GLN A 401 29.50 -7.04 0.87
C GLN A 401 30.64 -7.91 1.37
N GLU A 402 31.89 -7.45 1.22
CA GLU A 402 33.10 -8.14 1.66
C GLU A 402 33.12 -8.36 3.18
N GLN A 403 32.71 -7.35 3.95
CA GLN A 403 32.59 -7.44 5.40
C GLN A 403 31.71 -8.64 5.81
N ILE A 404 30.48 -8.72 5.29
CA ILE A 404 29.54 -9.81 5.63
C ILE A 404 30.07 -11.15 5.08
N SER A 405 30.57 -11.16 3.85
CA SER A 405 31.05 -12.37 3.18
C SER A 405 32.27 -13.01 3.82
N SER A 406 33.10 -12.22 4.52
CA SER A 406 34.26 -12.73 5.24
C SER A 406 33.90 -13.61 6.45
N LYS A 407 32.67 -13.49 6.98
CA LYS A 407 32.23 -14.15 8.23
C LYS A 407 31.15 -15.20 8.03
N PHE A 408 30.30 -15.04 7.01
CA PHE A 408 29.15 -15.91 6.79
C PHE A 408 29.05 -16.39 5.35
N HIS A 409 28.47 -17.58 5.17
CA HIS A 409 28.14 -18.08 3.84
C HIS A 409 27.19 -17.11 3.15
N SER A 410 27.61 -16.53 2.03
CA SER A 410 26.89 -15.43 1.42
C SER A 410 26.97 -15.45 -0.10
N HIS A 411 26.00 -14.80 -0.72
CA HIS A 411 25.91 -14.62 -2.17
C HIS A 411 25.45 -13.21 -2.50
N ILE A 412 25.98 -12.65 -3.59
CA ILE A 412 25.50 -11.37 -4.11
C ILE A 412 24.31 -11.61 -5.02
N VAL A 413 23.16 -11.05 -4.67
CA VAL A 413 21.86 -11.35 -5.28
C VAL A 413 21.17 -10.08 -5.77
N ASN A 414 20.51 -10.14 -6.92
CA ASN A 414 19.55 -9.10 -7.29
C ASN A 414 18.25 -9.29 -6.49
N LEU A 415 18.12 -8.63 -5.34
CA LEU A 415 16.91 -8.73 -4.52
C LEU A 415 15.66 -8.12 -5.20
N LYS A 416 15.84 -7.37 -6.29
CA LYS A 416 14.76 -6.82 -7.10
C LYS A 416 14.19 -7.83 -8.12
N ASP A 417 14.89 -8.94 -8.36
CA ASP A 417 14.43 -10.00 -9.25
C ASP A 417 13.78 -11.13 -8.43
N PRO A 418 12.44 -11.29 -8.49
CA PRO A 418 11.75 -12.35 -7.75
C PRO A 418 12.23 -13.76 -8.09
N ASN A 419 12.68 -14.01 -9.32
CA ASN A 419 13.16 -15.33 -9.73
C ASN A 419 14.53 -15.61 -9.13
N GLU A 420 15.40 -14.60 -9.08
CA GLU A 420 16.72 -14.72 -8.46
C GLU A 420 16.59 -14.98 -6.95
N VAL A 421 15.69 -14.26 -6.28
CA VAL A 421 15.37 -14.45 -4.85
C VAL A 421 14.84 -15.87 -4.58
N GLN A 422 13.87 -16.35 -5.37
CA GLN A 422 13.33 -17.71 -5.21
C GLN A 422 14.41 -18.77 -5.36
N ARG A 423 15.23 -18.66 -6.41
CA ARG A 423 16.31 -19.62 -6.69
C ARG A 423 17.27 -19.74 -5.51
N TRP A 424 17.65 -18.61 -4.93
CA TRP A 424 18.55 -18.60 -3.78
C TRP A 424 17.90 -19.14 -2.51
N LEU A 425 16.62 -18.84 -2.24
CA LEU A 425 15.88 -19.46 -1.13
C LEU A 425 15.80 -20.98 -1.28
N ASN A 426 15.47 -21.48 -2.47
CA ASN A 426 15.46 -22.92 -2.76
C ASN A 426 16.85 -23.56 -2.54
N THR A 427 17.91 -22.86 -2.95
CA THR A 427 19.30 -23.31 -2.77
C THR A 427 19.68 -23.37 -1.29
N ALA A 428 19.35 -22.34 -0.51
CA ALA A 428 19.58 -22.35 0.94
C ALA A 428 18.80 -23.46 1.63
N ASN A 429 17.53 -23.68 1.27
CA ASN A 429 16.74 -24.75 1.84
C ASN A 429 17.34 -26.14 1.56
N THR A 430 17.87 -26.35 0.35
CA THR A 430 18.53 -27.60 -0.05
C THR A 430 19.85 -27.81 0.71
N ASN A 431 20.67 -26.77 0.83
CA ASN A 431 22.03 -26.89 1.36
C ASN A 431 22.12 -26.76 2.89
N LEU A 432 21.27 -25.92 3.49
CA LEU A 432 21.27 -25.66 4.94
C LEU A 432 20.22 -26.48 5.69
N GLY A 433 19.21 -26.99 4.98
CA GLY A 433 18.01 -27.60 5.56
C GLY A 433 16.88 -26.58 5.75
N ASN A 434 15.78 -27.04 6.35
CA ASN A 434 14.53 -26.29 6.46
C ASN A 434 14.74 -24.88 7.04
N ILE A 435 14.32 -23.88 6.26
CA ILE A 435 14.39 -22.46 6.64
C ILE A 435 13.32 -22.19 7.70
N LEU A 436 13.76 -21.86 8.91
CA LEU A 436 12.88 -21.45 10.00
C LEU A 436 12.39 -20.01 9.80
N ALA A 437 13.30 -19.12 9.42
CA ALA A 437 13.01 -17.72 9.28
C ALA A 437 13.81 -17.05 8.16
N VAL A 438 13.22 -16.02 7.55
CA VAL A 438 13.91 -15.08 6.65
C VAL A 438 13.94 -13.70 7.30
N VAL A 439 15.12 -13.11 7.43
CA VAL A 439 15.32 -11.76 7.97
C VAL A 439 15.74 -10.83 6.84
N HIS A 440 14.90 -9.88 6.48
CA HIS A 440 15.19 -8.85 5.49
C HIS A 440 15.65 -7.56 6.17
N SER A 441 16.90 -7.15 5.97
CA SER A 441 17.41 -5.85 6.41
C SER A 441 17.35 -4.86 5.26
N THR A 442 16.51 -3.84 5.41
CA THR A 442 16.30 -2.78 4.40
C THR A 442 17.40 -1.72 4.39
N GLY A 443 18.23 -1.66 5.44
CA GLY A 443 19.23 -0.61 5.64
C GLY A 443 18.63 0.76 5.95
N LYS A 444 19.44 1.80 5.79
CA LYS A 444 19.03 3.19 6.06
C LYS A 444 18.61 3.95 4.83
N LEU A 445 17.74 4.94 5.03
CA LEU A 445 17.50 5.97 4.03
C LEU A 445 18.82 6.72 3.78
N PRO A 446 19.30 6.81 2.52
CA PRO A 446 20.49 7.61 2.21
C PRO A 446 20.32 9.06 2.66
N ASN A 447 21.43 9.76 2.90
CA ASN A 447 21.37 11.17 3.28
C ASN A 447 20.74 12.01 2.15
N ILE A 448 19.50 12.47 2.39
CA ILE A 448 18.71 13.26 1.44
C ILE A 448 18.35 14.57 2.11
N SER A 449 18.63 15.70 1.45
CA SER A 449 18.22 17.03 1.94
C SER A 449 16.70 17.14 1.97
N LYS A 450 16.05 16.94 0.82
CA LYS A 450 14.60 16.97 0.65
C LYS A 450 14.15 15.91 -0.34
N LEU A 451 13.07 15.20 -0.01
CA LEU A 451 12.41 14.31 -0.96
C LEU A 451 11.91 15.12 -2.17
N THR A 452 11.32 16.29 -1.94
CA THR A 452 10.77 17.15 -3.00
C THR A 452 11.78 17.69 -4.01
N GLU A 453 13.08 17.51 -3.77
CA GLU A 453 14.18 17.90 -4.67
C GLU A 453 14.81 16.69 -5.40
N LEU A 454 14.32 15.47 -5.15
CA LEU A 454 14.78 14.27 -5.83
C LEU A 454 14.37 14.25 -7.31
N THR A 455 15.19 13.60 -8.12
CA THR A 455 14.77 13.17 -9.46
C THR A 455 13.77 12.02 -9.36
N ARG A 456 12.97 11.82 -10.41
CA ARG A 456 12.03 10.69 -10.50
C ARG A 456 12.73 9.34 -10.33
N ALA A 457 13.92 9.19 -10.93
CA ALA A 457 14.73 7.98 -10.84
C ALA A 457 15.16 7.71 -9.39
N LYS A 458 15.64 8.73 -8.67
CA LYS A 458 16.02 8.58 -7.25
C LYS A 458 14.83 8.26 -6.37
N TRP A 459 13.66 8.83 -6.64
CA TRP A 459 12.43 8.42 -5.96
C TRP A 459 12.12 6.93 -6.19
N GLN A 460 12.22 6.43 -7.43
CA GLN A 460 12.00 5.00 -7.67
C GLN A 460 13.02 4.09 -7.01
N GLU A 461 14.28 4.50 -6.91
CA GLU A 461 15.27 3.71 -6.16
C GLU A 461 14.83 3.51 -4.69
N LEU A 462 14.23 4.54 -4.07
CA LEU A 462 13.72 4.45 -2.70
C LEU A 462 12.46 3.58 -2.60
N ILE A 463 11.52 3.73 -3.54
CA ILE A 463 10.32 2.87 -3.61
C ILE A 463 10.71 1.41 -3.77
N GLU A 464 11.63 1.13 -4.69
CA GLU A 464 12.14 -0.23 -4.92
C GLU A 464 12.81 -0.78 -3.67
N LYS A 465 13.66 0.01 -3.01
CA LYS A 465 14.40 -0.43 -1.82
C LYS A 465 13.49 -0.70 -0.61
N PHE A 466 12.56 0.20 -0.30
CA PHE A 466 11.84 0.16 0.98
C PHE A 466 10.40 -0.36 0.89
N ILE A 467 9.86 -0.56 -0.31
CA ILE A 467 8.48 -1.04 -0.49
C ILE A 467 8.46 -2.28 -1.38
N THR A 468 8.97 -2.19 -2.60
CA THR A 468 8.87 -3.31 -3.57
C THR A 468 9.78 -4.48 -3.21
N THR A 469 11.03 -4.23 -2.79
CA THR A 469 11.97 -5.31 -2.41
C THR A 469 11.49 -6.08 -1.18
N PRO A 470 11.04 -5.44 -0.08
CA PRO A 470 10.41 -6.16 1.03
C PRO A 470 9.21 -7.01 0.61
N ALA A 471 8.38 -6.52 -0.31
CA ALA A 471 7.26 -7.28 -0.86
C ALA A 471 7.73 -8.48 -1.70
N ILE A 472 8.76 -8.32 -2.55
CA ILE A 472 9.36 -9.42 -3.31
C ILE A 472 9.90 -10.48 -2.36
N VAL A 473 10.76 -10.10 -1.42
CA VAL A 473 11.35 -11.03 -0.45
C VAL A 473 10.25 -11.71 0.37
N GLY A 474 9.23 -10.97 0.79
CA GLY A 474 8.12 -11.52 1.56
C GLY A 474 7.31 -12.53 0.78
N GLN A 475 6.91 -12.24 -0.46
CA GLN A 475 6.14 -13.19 -1.26
C GLN A 475 6.97 -14.45 -1.58
N ARG A 476 8.27 -14.32 -1.87
CA ARG A 476 9.15 -15.48 -2.12
C ARG A 476 9.45 -16.28 -0.85
N THR A 477 9.45 -15.63 0.31
CA THR A 477 9.50 -16.32 1.61
C THR A 477 8.25 -17.15 1.84
N LEU A 478 7.06 -16.61 1.52
CA LEU A 478 5.81 -17.37 1.62
C LEU A 478 5.79 -18.56 0.66
N GLU A 479 6.23 -18.40 -0.59
CA GLU A 479 6.37 -19.50 -1.55
C GLU A 479 7.38 -20.55 -1.06
N GLN A 480 8.45 -20.14 -0.39
CA GLN A 480 9.41 -21.06 0.21
C GLN A 480 8.80 -21.88 1.36
N PHE A 481 7.92 -21.28 2.17
CA PHE A 481 7.25 -21.99 3.28
C PHE A 481 6.06 -22.84 2.82
N VAL A 482 5.39 -22.42 1.75
CA VAL A 482 4.21 -23.09 1.19
C VAL A 482 4.34 -23.16 -0.33
N PRO A 483 5.19 -24.05 -0.87
CA PRO A 483 5.36 -24.18 -2.32
C PRO A 483 4.04 -24.46 -3.05
N GLY A 484 3.71 -23.66 -4.05
CA GLY A 484 2.45 -23.74 -4.79
C GLY A 484 1.22 -23.21 -4.04
N GLY A 485 1.42 -22.52 -2.91
CA GLY A 485 0.34 -21.95 -2.11
C GLY A 485 -0.38 -20.77 -2.80
N ASP A 486 0.26 -20.12 -3.77
CA ASP A 486 -0.39 -19.14 -4.65
C ASP A 486 -1.55 -19.77 -5.45
N LYS A 487 -1.29 -20.97 -5.98
CA LYS A 487 -2.21 -21.79 -6.78
C LYS A 487 -3.25 -22.50 -5.91
N ASP A 488 -2.83 -23.08 -4.79
CA ASP A 488 -3.73 -23.74 -3.83
C ASP A 488 -3.55 -23.14 -2.42
N PRO A 489 -4.33 -22.09 -2.09
CA PRO A 489 -4.25 -21.41 -0.79
C PRO A 489 -4.53 -22.31 0.42
N ARG A 490 -5.17 -23.46 0.22
CA ARG A 490 -5.49 -24.41 1.30
C ARG A 490 -4.23 -25.02 1.91
N LEU A 491 -3.10 -25.01 1.17
CA LEU A 491 -1.79 -25.47 1.63
C LEU A 491 -1.24 -24.63 2.79
N TYR A 492 -1.71 -23.38 2.95
CA TYR A 492 -1.29 -22.52 4.06
C TYR A 492 -1.82 -22.95 5.41
N LYS A 493 -2.88 -23.78 5.44
CA LYS A 493 -3.53 -24.19 6.68
C LYS A 493 -2.52 -24.85 7.62
N ASN A 494 -2.37 -24.28 8.81
CA ASN A 494 -1.40 -24.68 9.84
C ASN A 494 0.08 -24.61 9.42
N ALA A 495 0.41 -24.08 8.24
CA ALA A 495 1.79 -23.88 7.83
C ALA A 495 2.51 -22.96 8.83
N LYS A 496 3.80 -23.24 9.08
CA LYS A 496 4.64 -22.51 10.03
C LYS A 496 5.82 -21.88 9.30
N GLY A 497 6.24 -20.71 9.77
CA GLY A 497 7.37 -19.98 9.22
C GLY A 497 7.42 -18.57 9.77
N ALA A 498 8.58 -17.95 9.69
CA ALA A 498 8.79 -16.61 10.22
C ALA A 498 9.46 -15.72 9.18
N MET A 499 9.00 -14.49 9.06
CA MET A 499 9.73 -13.45 8.33
C MET A 499 9.87 -12.22 9.20
N MET A 500 11.04 -11.59 9.18
CA MET A 500 11.29 -10.33 9.87
C MET A 500 11.80 -9.30 8.87
N ILE A 501 11.14 -8.16 8.74
CA ILE A 501 11.62 -6.99 8.01
C ILE A 501 12.22 -6.02 9.03
N ILE A 502 13.47 -5.61 8.86
CA ILE A 502 14.14 -4.63 9.72
C ILE A 502 14.33 -3.34 8.93
N GLY A 503 13.82 -2.24 9.49
CA GLY A 503 14.02 -0.88 9.00
C GLY A 503 12.89 -0.34 8.11
N PRO A 504 13.10 0.82 7.46
CA PRO A 504 14.34 1.60 7.54
C PRO A 504 14.58 2.17 8.94
N ASP A 505 15.84 2.40 9.30
CA ASP A 505 16.22 2.94 10.60
C ASP A 505 15.88 4.43 10.71
N LEU A 506 15.56 4.89 11.92
CA LEU A 506 15.51 6.33 12.19
C LEU A 506 16.91 6.95 12.11
N PRO A 507 17.00 8.25 11.79
CA PRO A 507 18.26 8.96 11.84
C PRO A 507 18.79 9.00 13.28
N ILE A 508 20.10 8.93 13.43
CA ILE A 508 20.79 8.91 14.73
C ILE A 508 21.55 10.22 14.92
N GLY A 509 21.65 10.66 16.17
CA GLY A 509 22.51 11.76 16.58
C GLY A 509 21.81 12.78 17.47
N VAL A 510 22.60 13.68 18.04
CA VAL A 510 22.14 14.71 18.99
C VAL A 510 21.25 15.79 18.37
N LYS A 511 21.22 15.91 17.05
CA LYS A 511 20.49 16.95 16.30
C LYS A 511 19.68 16.39 15.13
N VAL A 512 18.93 15.32 15.37
CA VAL A 512 18.02 14.77 14.37
C VAL A 512 16.83 15.71 14.17
N THR A 513 16.63 16.19 12.94
CA THR A 513 15.55 17.12 12.62
C THR A 513 14.20 16.41 12.45
N GLY A 514 13.09 17.13 12.63
CA GLY A 514 11.75 16.61 12.33
C GLY A 514 11.59 16.19 10.87
N MET A 515 12.23 16.92 9.94
CA MET A 515 12.25 16.61 8.51
C MET A 515 12.91 15.25 8.23
N GLN A 516 14.11 14.99 8.74
CA GLN A 516 14.80 13.71 8.54
C GLN A 516 13.98 12.53 9.07
N ARG A 517 13.32 12.70 10.22
CA ARG A 517 12.38 11.67 10.75
C ARG A 517 11.20 11.48 9.82
N ALA A 518 10.57 12.57 9.38
CA ALA A 518 9.40 12.50 8.50
C ALA A 518 9.72 11.81 7.16
N GLN A 519 10.93 11.99 6.61
CA GLN A 519 11.38 11.31 5.40
C GLN A 519 11.47 9.79 5.55
N VAL A 520 12.05 9.31 6.66
CA VAL A 520 12.09 7.87 6.99
C VAL A 520 10.67 7.33 7.23
N GLU A 521 9.85 8.11 7.92
CA GLU A 521 8.48 7.73 8.23
C GLU A 521 7.62 7.51 6.98
N VAL A 522 7.91 8.12 5.82
CA VAL A 522 7.25 7.78 4.54
C VAL A 522 7.28 6.28 4.28
N PHE A 523 8.44 5.67 4.46
CA PHE A 523 8.66 4.26 4.15
C PHE A 523 8.21 3.34 5.29
N ARG A 524 8.39 3.76 6.55
CA ARG A 524 7.82 3.03 7.70
C ARG A 524 6.29 3.00 7.66
N GLY A 525 5.68 4.10 7.23
CA GLY A 525 4.24 4.22 6.98
C GLY A 525 3.74 3.29 5.89
N ALA A 526 4.59 2.85 4.95
CA ALA A 526 4.24 1.78 4.02
C ALA A 526 4.17 0.42 4.72
N LEU A 527 5.19 0.12 5.52
CA LEU A 527 5.39 -1.21 6.10
C LEU A 527 4.42 -1.54 7.23
N ARG A 528 3.96 -0.55 8.02
CA ARG A 528 2.96 -0.75 9.09
C ARG A 528 1.66 -1.41 8.57
N PRO A 529 0.87 -0.75 7.70
CA PRO A 529 -0.38 -1.30 7.22
C PRO A 529 -0.18 -2.50 6.29
N PHE A 530 0.95 -2.57 5.57
CA PHE A 530 1.32 -3.74 4.79
C PHE A 530 1.43 -4.98 5.67
N THR A 531 2.28 -4.95 6.69
CA THR A 531 2.53 -6.10 7.57
C THR A 531 1.28 -6.46 8.38
N THR A 532 0.53 -5.49 8.87
CA THR A 532 -0.76 -5.73 9.55
C THR A 532 -1.77 -6.42 8.63
N THR A 533 -1.90 -5.97 7.38
CA THR A 533 -2.81 -6.58 6.40
C THR A 533 -2.39 -8.01 6.05
N VAL A 534 -1.11 -8.23 5.73
CA VAL A 534 -0.59 -9.56 5.36
C VAL A 534 -0.75 -10.56 6.51
N ASN A 535 -0.47 -10.15 7.76
CA ASN A 535 -0.66 -11.05 8.89
C ASN A 535 -2.13 -11.38 9.15
N GLN A 536 -3.05 -10.47 8.87
CA GLN A 536 -4.48 -10.77 8.98
C GLN A 536 -4.94 -11.73 7.88
N GLU A 537 -4.40 -11.61 6.66
CA GLU A 537 -4.65 -12.59 5.59
C GLU A 537 -4.13 -13.98 6.00
N LEU A 538 -2.90 -14.04 6.51
CA LEU A 538 -2.30 -15.30 6.97
C LEU A 538 -3.11 -15.95 8.09
N SER A 539 -3.50 -15.20 9.13
CA SER A 539 -4.20 -15.78 10.29
C SER A 539 -5.69 -16.02 10.03
N ASP A 540 -6.41 -15.00 9.55
CA ASP A 540 -7.88 -14.99 9.57
C ASP A 540 -8.49 -15.52 8.27
N VAL A 541 -7.70 -15.61 7.19
CA VAL A 541 -8.17 -16.10 5.88
C VAL A 541 -7.55 -17.44 5.52
N LEU A 542 -6.23 -17.54 5.63
CA LEU A 542 -5.48 -18.73 5.20
C LEU A 542 -5.30 -19.77 6.32
N ASP A 543 -5.73 -19.47 7.56
CA ASP A 543 -5.55 -20.32 8.75
C ASP A 543 -4.08 -20.76 8.94
N SER A 544 -3.15 -19.88 8.60
CA SER A 544 -1.72 -20.10 8.69
C SER A 544 -1.17 -19.70 10.06
N LYS A 545 -0.09 -20.35 10.47
CA LYS A 545 0.72 -19.95 11.64
C LYS A 545 1.99 -19.19 11.23
N ILE A 546 2.18 -18.92 9.94
CA ILE A 546 3.26 -18.06 9.45
C ILE A 546 3.03 -16.64 9.97
N ARG A 547 4.10 -16.00 10.45
CA ARG A 547 4.09 -14.59 10.90
C ARG A 547 5.15 -13.78 10.17
N ILE A 548 4.79 -12.54 9.82
CA ILE A 548 5.70 -11.56 9.26
C ILE A 548 5.78 -10.39 10.23
N PHE A 549 6.93 -10.12 10.85
CA PHE A 549 7.10 -8.94 11.70
C PHE A 549 7.87 -7.84 11.00
N THR A 550 7.51 -6.59 11.31
CA THR A 550 8.31 -5.42 10.94
C THR A 550 8.94 -4.83 12.20
N ILE A 551 10.25 -4.71 12.21
CA ILE A 551 11.03 -4.16 13.32
C ILE A 551 11.59 -2.81 12.89
N PHE A 552 11.12 -1.77 13.54
CA PHE A 552 11.63 -0.41 13.37
C PHE A 552 12.66 -0.12 14.45
N SER A 553 13.88 0.17 14.00
CA SER A 553 15.03 0.41 14.86
C SER A 553 15.37 1.91 14.96
N GLY A 554 15.98 2.31 16.07
CA GLY A 554 16.23 3.71 16.41
C GLY A 554 15.01 4.38 17.05
N SER A 555 15.26 5.50 17.73
CA SER A 555 14.26 6.22 18.52
C SER A 555 13.98 7.62 17.97
N VAL A 556 12.84 8.20 18.35
CA VAL A 556 12.56 9.62 18.10
C VAL A 556 13.60 10.54 18.72
N THR A 557 14.30 10.10 19.77
CA THR A 557 15.38 10.87 20.42
C THR A 557 16.72 10.78 19.70
N GLY A 558 16.83 9.97 18.64
CA GLY A 558 18.05 9.82 17.84
C GLY A 558 19.11 8.94 18.51
N VAL A 559 18.71 8.00 19.36
CA VAL A 559 19.60 7.02 20.00
C VAL A 559 19.94 5.91 19.00
N GLU A 560 21.17 5.39 19.12
CA GLU A 560 21.63 4.24 18.34
C GLU A 560 20.72 3.01 18.55
N PRO A 561 20.34 2.30 17.48
CA PRO A 561 19.56 1.09 17.58
C PRO A 561 20.22 0.01 18.44
N ASN A 562 19.43 -0.68 19.28
CA ASN A 562 19.94 -1.77 20.08
C ASN A 562 19.73 -3.13 19.37
N ASN A 563 20.82 -3.68 18.82
CA ASN A 563 20.80 -4.97 18.12
C ASN A 563 20.39 -6.15 19.01
N GLU A 564 20.58 -6.07 20.33
CA GLU A 564 20.08 -7.07 21.27
C GLU A 564 18.55 -7.11 21.30
N ARG A 565 17.89 -5.94 21.29
CA ARG A 565 16.42 -5.87 21.24
C ARG A 565 15.88 -6.43 19.92
N ILE A 566 16.59 -6.21 18.81
CA ILE A 566 16.24 -6.81 17.51
C ILE A 566 16.43 -8.34 17.56
N ALA A 567 17.48 -8.85 18.21
CA ALA A 567 17.68 -10.28 18.42
C ALA A 567 16.59 -10.90 19.31
N GLN A 568 16.14 -10.18 20.35
CA GLN A 568 15.00 -10.58 21.17
C GLN A 568 13.71 -10.61 20.35
N ALA A 569 13.52 -9.69 19.42
CA ALA A 569 12.38 -9.72 18.51
C ALA A 569 12.41 -10.92 17.55
N LEU A 570 13.58 -11.29 17.02
CA LEU A 570 13.75 -12.53 16.25
C LEU A 570 13.42 -13.76 17.11
N ASN A 571 13.89 -13.80 18.36
CA ASN A 571 13.60 -14.88 19.29
C ASN A 571 12.09 -15.01 19.56
N PHE A 572 11.40 -13.89 19.77
CA PHE A 572 9.95 -13.87 19.95
C PHE A 572 9.23 -14.38 18.70
N LEU A 573 9.59 -13.86 17.52
CA LEU A 573 8.98 -14.22 16.24
C LEU A 573 9.00 -15.73 15.95
N VAL A 574 10.10 -16.41 16.28
CA VAL A 574 10.26 -17.85 16.03
C VAL A 574 9.74 -18.74 17.17
N SER A 575 9.17 -18.14 18.22
CA SER A 575 8.53 -18.85 19.34
C SER A 575 7.08 -19.20 19.02
N ASP A 576 6.51 -20.18 19.74
CA ASP A 576 5.09 -20.53 19.58
C ASP A 576 4.14 -19.39 19.99
N ASN A 577 4.59 -18.47 20.84
CA ASN A 577 3.80 -17.31 21.31
C ASN A 577 3.53 -16.31 20.18
N ALA A 578 4.42 -16.17 19.20
CA ALA A 578 4.23 -15.22 18.09
C ALA A 578 3.00 -15.53 17.24
N ALA A 579 2.60 -16.81 17.15
CA ALA A 579 1.43 -17.23 16.39
C ALA A 579 0.11 -16.65 16.94
N GLN A 580 0.08 -16.26 18.21
CA GLN A 580 -1.07 -15.65 18.87
C GLN A 580 -0.94 -14.13 19.00
N SER A 581 0.21 -13.55 18.63
CA SER A 581 0.46 -12.12 18.76
C SER A 581 -0.40 -11.30 17.80
N SER A 582 -1.15 -10.35 18.34
CA SER A 582 -1.81 -9.31 17.53
C SER A 582 -0.81 -8.25 17.06
N GLU A 583 0.21 -7.96 17.87
CA GLU A 583 1.31 -7.08 17.51
C GLU A 583 2.22 -7.76 16.48
N VAL A 584 2.46 -7.06 15.37
CA VAL A 584 3.27 -7.51 14.23
C VAL A 584 4.26 -6.45 13.76
N THR A 585 4.19 -5.25 14.33
CA THR A 585 5.18 -4.20 14.12
C THR A 585 5.75 -3.80 15.46
N PHE A 586 7.06 -3.67 15.59
CA PHE A 586 7.71 -3.30 16.85
C PHE A 586 8.69 -2.15 16.65
N CYS A 587 8.48 -1.04 17.37
CA CYS A 587 9.41 0.07 17.47
C CYS A 587 10.36 -0.16 18.66
N VAL A 588 11.30 -1.09 18.52
CA VAL A 588 12.01 -1.74 19.63
C VAL A 588 12.90 -0.82 20.47
N ASP A 589 13.28 0.34 19.94
CA ASP A 589 14.15 1.30 20.62
C ASP A 589 13.38 2.44 21.28
N GLU A 590 12.08 2.55 21.03
CA GLU A 590 11.23 3.56 21.68
C GLU A 590 10.95 3.14 23.12
N SER A 591 11.44 3.91 24.09
CA SER A 591 11.06 3.78 25.49
C SER A 591 9.75 4.52 25.75
N ARG A 592 8.83 3.90 26.48
CA ARG A 592 7.65 4.55 27.04
C ARG A 592 7.86 4.95 28.49
#